data_AF-A0A0Q6SSI9-F1
#
_entry.id   AF-A0A0Q6SSI9-F1
#
_cell.length_a   1.000
_cell.length_b   1.000
_cell.length_c   1.000
_cell.angle_alpha   90.00
_cell.angle_beta   90.00
_cell.angle_gamma   90.00
#
_symmetry.space_group_name_H-M   'P 1'
#
loop_
_entity.id
_entity.type
_entity.pdbx_description
1 polymer ?
#
loop_
_entity_poly.entity_id
_entity_poly.type
_entity_poly.pdbx_seq_one_letter_code
_entity_poly.pdbx_strand_id
1 'polypeptide(L)' 'MLTTRRTFLGGMAAASVPVAILSAPEPVMTPHERADFHAKELAAAMAEISPNRKWRTAVDEKHFFALVVGDPIETEGGAA' A
#
# COMPACT_ATOMS: atom_id res chain seq x y z
N MET A 1 -29.60 34.85 34.55
CA MET A 1 -30.08 34.45 33.21
C MET A 1 -28.92 34.54 32.24
N LEU A 2 -28.51 33.42 31.63
CA LEU A 2 -27.34 33.36 30.74
C LEU A 2 -27.63 34.02 29.38
N THR A 3 -26.99 35.15 29.11
CA THR A 3 -26.97 35.77 27.78
C THR A 3 -26.11 34.95 26.85
N THR A 4 -26.76 34.13 26.02
CA THR A 4 -26.13 33.27 25.01
C THR A 4 -25.69 34.12 23.81
N ARG A 5 -24.38 34.22 23.57
CA ARG A 5 -23.82 34.80 22.32
C ARG A 5 -23.90 33.74 21.20
N ARG A 6 -24.97 33.77 20.41
CA ARG A 6 -25.08 33.03 19.13
C ARG A 6 -24.56 33.90 18.00
N THR A 7 -23.25 33.87 17.77
CA THR A 7 -22.66 34.26 16.49
C THR A 7 -22.48 32.98 15.70
N PHE A 8 -23.48 32.59 14.91
CA PHE A 8 -23.32 31.52 13.94
C PHE A 8 -22.95 32.16 12.61
N LEU A 9 -21.76 31.82 12.12
CA LEU A 9 -21.14 32.34 10.92
C LEU A 9 -22.09 32.27 9.72
N GLY A 10 -22.60 33.42 9.30
CA GLY A 10 -23.13 33.59 7.96
C GLY A 10 -21.97 33.68 6.98
N GLY A 11 -21.96 32.79 6.00
CA GLY A 11 -21.11 32.91 4.81
C GLY A 11 -19.90 32.01 4.86
N MET A 12 -20.04 30.84 4.24
CA MET A 12 -19.05 30.32 3.30
C MET A 12 -19.85 29.57 2.23
N ALA A 13 -20.02 30.20 1.08
CA ALA A 13 -20.50 29.50 -0.11
C ALA A 13 -19.41 28.50 -0.48
N ALA A 14 -19.65 27.22 -0.21
CA ALA A 14 -18.76 26.16 -0.66
C ALA A 14 -18.82 26.14 -2.19
N ALA A 15 -17.80 26.69 -2.84
CA ALA A 15 -17.56 26.43 -4.26
C ALA A 15 -17.30 24.93 -4.39
N SER A 16 -18.28 24.18 -4.87
CA SER A 16 -18.14 22.77 -5.22
C SER A 16 -17.17 22.69 -6.40
N VAL A 17 -15.89 22.51 -6.12
CA VAL A 17 -14.92 22.12 -7.14
C VAL A 17 -15.20 20.65 -7.48
N PRO A 18 -15.66 20.31 -8.68
CA PRO A 18 -15.75 18.91 -9.07
C PRO A 18 -14.31 18.41 -9.19
N VAL A 19 -13.86 17.65 -8.19
CA VAL A 19 -12.64 16.85 -8.30
C VAL A 19 -12.98 15.73 -9.28
N ALA A 20 -12.72 15.97 -10.57
CA ALA A 20 -12.68 14.92 -11.55
C ALA A 20 -11.49 14.02 -11.20
N ILE A 21 -11.76 12.95 -10.45
CA ILE A 21 -10.83 11.84 -10.31
C ILE A 21 -10.80 11.18 -11.69
N LEU A 22 -9.89 11.65 -12.54
CA LEU A 22 -9.43 10.91 -13.71
C LEU A 22 -8.71 9.68 -13.18
N SER A 23 -9.47 8.63 -12.86
CA SER A 23 -8.90 7.31 -12.65
C SER A 23 -8.29 6.92 -13.99
N ALA A 24 -6.96 6.94 -14.06
CA ALA A 24 -6.27 6.38 -15.21
C ALA A 24 -6.79 4.95 -15.41
N PRO A 25 -7.05 4.52 -16.66
CA PRO A 25 -7.48 3.15 -16.91
C PRO A 25 -6.41 2.23 -16.34
N GLU A 26 -6.77 1.51 -15.28
CA GLU A 26 -5.90 0.49 -14.71
C GLU A 26 -5.52 -0.48 -15.83
N PRO A 27 -4.24 -0.87 -15.94
CA PRO A 27 -3.86 -1.89 -16.90
C PRO A 27 -4.78 -3.10 -16.72
N VAL A 28 -5.30 -3.64 -17.83
CA VAL A 28 -6.19 -4.80 -17.79
C VAL A 28 -5.36 -6.01 -17.38
N MET A 29 -5.24 -6.20 -16.07
CA MET A 29 -4.57 -7.34 -15.45
C MET A 29 -5.61 -8.39 -15.07
N THR A 30 -5.27 -9.65 -15.34
CA THR A 30 -5.98 -10.79 -14.75
C THR A 30 -5.89 -10.72 -13.21
N PRO A 31 -6.83 -11.34 -12.47
CA PRO A 31 -6.76 -11.39 -11.01
C PRO A 31 -5.44 -11.98 -10.49
N HIS A 32 -4.88 -12.96 -11.22
CA HIS A 32 -3.58 -13.57 -10.88
C HIS A 32 -2.43 -12.57 -11.02
N GLU A 33 -2.33 -11.87 -12.16
CA GLU A 33 -1.30 -10.85 -12.38
C GLU A 33 -1.38 -9.74 -11.34
N ARG A 34 -2.60 -9.37 -10.91
CA ARG A 34 -2.79 -8.37 -9.86
C ARG A 34 -2.30 -8.86 -8.49
N ALA A 35 -2.54 -10.12 -8.16
CA ALA A 35 -2.05 -10.72 -6.92
C ALA A 35 -0.51 -10.78 -6.91
N ASP A 36 0.10 -11.19 -8.02
CA ASP A 36 1.56 -11.22 -8.17
C ASP A 36 2.17 -9.81 -8.12
N PHE A 37 1.53 -8.83 -8.77
CA PHE A 37 1.93 -7.42 -8.71
C PHE A 37 2.00 -6.91 -7.27
N HIS A 38 0.92 -7.07 -6.49
CA HIS A 38 0.90 -6.60 -5.11
C HIS A 38 1.83 -7.39 -4.19
N ALA A 39 2.04 -8.69 -4.44
CA ALA A 39 3.03 -9.46 -3.70
C ALA A 39 4.46 -8.92 -3.91
N LYS A 40 4.79 -8.50 -5.14
CA LYS A 40 6.07 -7.88 -5.49
C LYS A 40 6.22 -6.48 -4.90
N GLU A 41 5.17 -5.67 -4.92
CA GLU A 41 5.18 -4.36 -4.25
C GLU A 41 5.43 -4.51 -2.74
N LEU A 42 4.76 -5.48 -2.11
CA LEU A 42 5.01 -5.78 -0.70
C LEU A 42 6.46 -6.22 -0.48
N ALA A 43 7.01 -7.11 -1.31
CA ALA A 43 8.41 -7.51 -1.21
C ALA A 43 9.38 -6.33 -1.36
N ALA A 44 9.10 -5.38 -2.24
CA ALA A 44 9.89 -4.16 -2.39
C ALA A 44 9.86 -3.30 -1.12
N ALA A 45 8.67 -3.06 -0.56
CA ALA A 45 8.54 -2.34 0.71
C ALA A 45 9.26 -3.06 1.87
N MET A 46 9.20 -4.40 1.90
CA MET A 46 9.92 -5.18 2.91
C MET A 46 11.45 -5.12 2.72
N ALA A 47 11.94 -5.00 1.49
CA ALA A 47 13.35 -4.78 1.19
C ALA A 47 13.83 -3.41 1.69
N GLU A 48 13.00 -2.38 1.63
CA GLU A 48 13.29 -1.08 2.24
C GLU A 48 13.35 -1.17 3.78
N ILE A 49 12.46 -1.95 4.41
CA ILE A 49 12.42 -2.15 5.86
C ILE A 49 13.60 -2.98 6.37
N SER A 50 14.04 -3.99 5.60
CA SER A 50 15.13 -4.88 5.98
C SER A 50 15.98 -5.24 4.76
N PRO A 51 16.97 -4.38 4.41
CA PRO A 51 17.77 -4.53 3.20
C PRO A 51 18.81 -5.65 3.29
N ASN A 52 19.06 -6.19 4.49
CA ASN A 52 19.97 -7.31 4.74
C ASN A 52 19.32 -8.68 4.49
N ARG A 53 18.17 -8.73 3.83
CA ARG A 53 17.42 -9.95 3.52
C ARG A 53 17.17 -10.05 2.03
N LYS A 54 17.13 -11.29 1.54
CA LYS A 54 16.67 -11.60 0.19
C LYS A 54 15.18 -11.92 0.23
N TRP A 55 14.38 -11.10 -0.43
CA TRP A 55 12.92 -11.24 -0.44
C TRP A 55 12.45 -12.12 -1.61
N ARG A 56 11.61 -13.10 -1.30
CA ARG A 56 10.96 -13.99 -2.27
C ARG A 56 9.44 -13.89 -2.13
N THR A 57 8.74 -14.04 -3.24
CA THR A 57 7.28 -14.07 -3.30
C THR A 57 6.79 -15.39 -3.87
N ALA A 58 5.61 -15.84 -3.44
CA ALA A 58 4.90 -16.97 -4.01
C ALA A 58 3.39 -16.78 -3.88
N VAL A 59 2.62 -17.15 -4.91
CA VAL A 59 1.15 -17.16 -4.86
C VAL A 59 0.69 -18.60 -4.98
N ASP A 60 -0.09 -19.08 -4.01
CA ASP A 60 -0.73 -20.39 -4.02
C ASP A 60 -2.18 -20.23 -4.48
N GLU A 61 -2.46 -20.68 -5.70
CA GLU A 61 -3.80 -20.64 -6.29
C GLU A 61 -4.75 -21.70 -5.73
N LYS A 62 -4.21 -22.78 -5.15
CA LYS A 62 -5.02 -23.88 -4.61
C LYS A 62 -5.60 -23.51 -3.25
N HIS A 63 -4.84 -22.79 -2.43
CA HIS A 63 -5.23 -22.39 -1.09
C HIS A 63 -5.47 -20.87 -0.94
N PHE A 64 -5.37 -20.11 -2.03
CA PHE A 64 -5.73 -18.69 -2.15
C PHE A 64 -4.95 -17.77 -1.21
N PHE A 65 -3.62 -17.89 -1.18
CA PHE A 65 -2.77 -16.96 -0.43
C PHE A 65 -1.56 -16.51 -1.23
N ALA A 66 -1.00 -15.35 -0.85
CA ALA A 66 0.31 -14.89 -1.29
C ALA A 66 1.25 -14.87 -0.09
N LEU A 67 2.48 -15.31 -0.29
CA LEU A 67 3.53 -15.37 0.73
C LEU A 67 4.70 -14.48 0.31
N VAL A 68 5.22 -13.69 1.26
CA VAL A 68 6.44 -12.89 1.11
C VAL A 68 7.39 -13.28 2.23
N VAL A 69 8.57 -13.79 1.88
CA VAL A 69 9.56 -14.32 2.84
C VAL A 69 10.90 -13.62 2.65
N GLY A 70 11.50 -13.16 3.74
CA GLY A 70 12.83 -12.55 3.75
C GLY A 70 13.87 -13.49 4.33
N ASP A 71 14.67 -14.12 3.46
CA ASP A 71 15.75 -15.01 3.88
C ASP A 71 16.99 -14.21 4.33
N PRO A 72 17.76 -14.69 5.30
CA PRO A 72 19.06 -14.10 5.62
C PRO A 72 19.97 -14.13 4.38
N ILE A 73 20.67 -13.03 4.12
CA ILE A 73 21.79 -13.04 3.19
C ILE A 73 22.95 -13.65 3.96
N GLU A 74 23.20 -14.95 3.77
CA GLU A 74 24.40 -15.59 4.31
C GLU A 74 25.60 -14.79 3.82
N THR A 75 26.27 -14.11 4.76
CA THR A 75 27.54 -13.47 4.49
C THR A 75 28.55 -14.59 4.53
N GLU A 76 28.95 -15.10 3.36
CA GLU A 76 30.11 -15.98 3.26
C GLU A 76 31.31 -15.23 3.88
N GLY A 77 31.62 -15.51 5.15
CA GLY A 77 32.70 -14.83 5.87
C GLY A 77 32.46 -14.61 7.37
N GLY A 78 32.02 -15.63 8.10
CA GLY A 78 32.00 -15.61 9.57
C GLY A 78 32.92 -16.67 10.13
N ALA A 79 34.23 -16.41 10.13
CA ALA A 79 35.19 -17.20 10.90
C ALA A 79 34.92 -17.01 12.40
N ALA A 80 34.78 -18.12 13.12
CA ALA A 80 35.08 -18.25 14.54
C ALA A 80 35.58 -19.67 14.80
#